data_AF-A0A1V2TCL9-F1
#
_entry.id   AF-A0A1V2TCL9-F1
#
_cell.length_a   1.000
_cell.length_b   1.000
_cell.length_c   1.000
_cell.angle_alpha   90.00
_cell.angle_beta   90.00
_cell.angle_gamma   90.00
#
_symmetry.space_group_name_H-M   'P 1'
#
loop_
_entity.id
_entity.type
_entity.pdbx_description
1 polymer ?
#
loop_
_entity_poly.entity_id
_entity_poly.type
_entity_poly.pdbx_seq_one_letter_code
_entity_poly.pdbx_strand_id
1 'polypeptide(L)'
;MPAAGIDSAEQAYERYLAIEHGPQPTAPLPVVGIVCALLGRTDTGLSPHRPPDGRGVVLRASESQRMPCLSAVLTLTAERDLAVLDVGSRRLYNPRRRVRLPVTAGANTLPYLTEAILDELLSAPPDPADPALTVTRTPTRYIRTRRLPESVHELEHRRGGALFRLLTDNPDLVRRTIWSWAVEDPWWQEAIAWQPATEPTTHSTDSVASVLAELRRLEAETRELPAFQLLDTMQNLDNLTQSILDRVDDDSDGCP
;
A
#
# COMPACT_ATOMS: atom_id res chain seq x y z
N MET A 1 -12.01 14.95 12.94
CA MET A 1 -12.07 15.95 14.04
C MET A 1 -11.15 17.12 13.69
N PRO A 2 -11.32 18.34 14.23
CA PRO A 2 -10.39 19.45 13.98
C PRO A 2 -8.95 19.05 14.31
N ALA A 3 -8.03 19.30 13.38
CA ALA A 3 -6.62 18.96 13.55
C ALA A 3 -5.90 19.92 14.52
N ALA A 4 -6.44 21.13 14.71
CA ALA A 4 -5.98 22.05 15.76
C ALA A 4 -6.15 21.42 17.15
N GLY A 5 -5.06 21.43 17.93
CA GLY A 5 -5.03 20.90 19.30
C GLY A 5 -5.18 19.38 19.39
N ILE A 6 -4.75 18.65 18.35
CA ILE A 6 -4.57 17.20 18.35
C ILE A 6 -3.14 16.90 17.90
N ASP A 7 -2.27 16.69 18.89
CA ASP A 7 -0.84 16.46 18.67
C ASP A 7 -0.45 14.98 18.81
N SER A 8 -1.33 14.16 19.40
CA SER A 8 -1.11 12.73 19.61
C SER A 8 -2.36 11.89 19.36
N ALA A 9 -2.15 10.60 19.10
CA ALA A 9 -3.23 9.63 18.96
C ALA A 9 -4.03 9.46 20.26
N GLU A 10 -3.39 9.63 21.43
CA GLU A 10 -4.04 9.56 22.74
C GLU A 10 -5.05 10.69 22.92
N GLN A 11 -4.66 11.94 22.65
CA GLN A 11 -5.59 13.10 22.68
C GLN A 11 -6.75 12.92 21.69
N ALA A 12 -6.47 12.38 20.51
CA ALA A 12 -7.51 12.06 19.53
C ALA A 12 -8.47 10.98 20.05
N TYR A 13 -7.94 9.96 20.73
CA TYR A 13 -8.73 8.88 21.30
C TYR A 13 -9.59 9.35 22.48
N GLU A 14 -9.07 10.20 23.36
CA GLU A 14 -9.85 10.87 24.41
C GLU A 14 -10.99 11.71 23.81
N ARG A 15 -10.72 12.43 22.71
CA ARG A 15 -11.76 13.18 21.99
C ARG A 15 -12.81 12.26 21.38
N TYR A 16 -12.40 11.12 20.84
CA TYR A 16 -13.33 10.06 20.41
C TYR A 16 -14.21 9.57 21.56
N LEU A 17 -13.62 9.23 22.71
CA LEU A 17 -14.37 8.81 23.90
C LEU A 17 -15.34 9.90 24.38
N ALA A 18 -14.94 11.17 24.30
CA ALA A 18 -15.81 12.29 24.64
C ALA A 18 -17.00 12.40 23.68
N ILE A 19 -16.84 12.11 22.37
CA ILE A 19 -17.95 12.08 21.42
C ILE A 19 -18.87 10.87 21.68
N GLU A 20 -18.30 9.71 22.02
CA GLU A 20 -19.05 8.48 22.31
C GLU A 20 -19.82 8.52 23.63
N HIS A 21 -19.27 9.13 24.68
CA HIS A 21 -19.84 9.07 26.03
C HIS A 21 -20.29 10.42 26.56
N GLY A 22 -19.97 11.51 25.85
CA GLY A 22 -20.24 12.86 26.33
C GLY A 22 -21.73 13.23 26.27
N PRO A 23 -22.11 14.29 27.00
CA PRO A 23 -23.46 14.84 26.98
C PRO A 23 -23.82 15.42 25.59
N GLN A 24 -25.03 15.96 25.51
CA GLN A 24 -25.73 16.38 24.29
C GLN A 24 -24.83 17.09 23.23
N PRO A 25 -25.01 16.80 21.93
CA PRO A 25 -24.18 17.36 20.87
C PRO A 25 -24.16 18.89 20.86
N THR A 26 -22.98 19.48 20.66
CA THR A 26 -22.86 20.90 20.30
C THR A 26 -23.06 21.08 18.79
N ALA A 27 -23.27 22.32 18.35
CA ALA A 27 -23.38 22.60 16.91
C ALA A 27 -22.11 22.14 16.16
N PRO A 28 -22.23 21.38 15.06
CA PRO A 28 -21.08 20.94 14.30
C PRO A 28 -20.36 22.11 13.65
N LEU A 29 -19.03 22.01 13.57
CA LEU A 29 -18.25 22.95 12.77
C LEU A 29 -18.65 22.83 11.29
N PRO A 30 -18.72 23.94 10.52
CA PRO A 30 -19.13 23.92 9.11
C PRO A 30 -18.35 22.89 8.28
N VAL A 31 -17.05 22.77 8.53
CA VAL A 31 -16.18 21.84 7.82
C VAL A 31 -16.51 20.37 8.10
N VAL A 32 -16.97 20.04 9.31
CA VAL A 32 -17.43 18.68 9.66
C VAL A 32 -18.75 18.39 8.95
N GLY A 33 -19.67 19.36 8.96
CA GLY A 33 -20.94 19.26 8.24
C GLY A 33 -20.76 19.01 6.74
N ILE A 34 -19.81 19.71 6.10
CA ILE A 34 -19.45 19.51 4.69
C ILE A 34 -18.96 18.08 4.44
N VAL A 35 -18.06 17.56 5.27
CA VAL A 35 -17.57 16.17 5.12
C VAL A 35 -18.71 15.16 5.25
N CYS A 36 -19.59 15.31 6.25
CA CYS A 36 -20.75 14.45 6.40
C CYS A 36 -21.69 14.49 5.19
N ALA A 37 -21.92 15.69 4.63
CA ALA A 37 -22.74 15.84 3.43
C ALA A 37 -22.11 15.18 2.19
N LEU A 38 -20.78 15.24 2.05
CA LEU A 38 -20.06 14.59 0.96
C LEU A 38 -20.03 13.06 1.11
N LEU A 39 -19.88 12.55 2.34
CA LEU A 39 -20.01 11.12 2.64
C LEU A 39 -21.38 10.59 2.24
N GLY A 40 -22.46 11.32 2.55
CA GLY A 40 -23.82 10.92 2.15
C GLY A 40 -24.08 10.95 0.64
N ARG A 41 -23.19 11.55 -0.16
CA ARG A 41 -23.29 11.61 -1.64
C ARG A 41 -22.38 10.62 -2.34
N THR A 42 -21.45 10.01 -1.62
CA THR A 42 -20.40 9.16 -2.19
C THR A 42 -20.52 7.78 -1.58
N ASP A 43 -20.59 6.75 -2.41
CA ASP A 43 -20.59 5.37 -1.91
C ASP A 43 -19.20 5.00 -1.41
N THR A 44 -18.95 5.31 -0.14
CA THR A 44 -17.66 5.12 0.54
C THR A 44 -17.68 3.98 1.55
N GLY A 45 -18.84 3.33 1.71
CA GLY A 45 -19.07 2.39 2.81
C GLY A 45 -18.99 3.03 4.21
N LEU A 46 -19.04 4.37 4.32
CA LEU A 46 -18.92 5.08 5.58
C LEU A 46 -20.21 5.82 5.90
N SER A 47 -20.67 5.65 7.14
CA SER A 47 -21.85 6.35 7.66
C SER A 47 -21.54 7.00 9.01
N PRO A 48 -22.10 8.18 9.32
CA PRO A 48 -22.02 8.74 10.66
C PRO A 48 -22.63 7.78 11.68
N HIS A 49 -21.84 7.39 12.69
CA HIS A 49 -22.35 6.56 13.79
C HIS A 49 -23.31 7.35 14.68
N ARG A 50 -23.08 8.66 14.81
CA ARG A 50 -23.88 9.62 15.58
C ARG A 50 -23.92 10.97 14.86
N PRO A 51 -24.87 11.86 15.22
CA PRO A 51 -24.86 13.23 14.71
C PRO A 51 -23.50 13.92 14.96
N PRO A 52 -22.95 14.62 13.95
CA PRO A 52 -21.70 15.37 14.13
C PRO A 52 -21.88 16.52 15.12
N ASP A 53 -20.81 16.88 15.81
CA ASP A 53 -20.77 18.00 16.75
C ASP A 53 -19.49 18.83 16.62
N GLY A 54 -19.32 19.83 17.50
CA GLY A 54 -18.15 20.72 17.47
C GLY A 54 -16.80 20.00 17.68
N ARG A 55 -16.81 18.79 18.24
CA ARG A 55 -15.61 17.97 18.48
C ARG A 55 -15.27 17.12 17.25
N GLY A 56 -16.27 16.77 16.43
CA GLY A 56 -16.07 16.08 15.16
C GLY A 56 -17.22 15.17 14.79
N VAL A 57 -16.89 14.09 14.09
CA VAL A 57 -17.83 13.04 13.69
C VAL A 57 -17.16 11.69 13.89
N VAL A 58 -17.91 10.72 14.41
CA VAL A 58 -17.52 9.31 14.42
C VAL A 58 -18.17 8.62 13.24
N LEU A 59 -17.37 7.91 12.46
CA LEU A 59 -17.83 7.18 11.29
C LEU A 59 -17.78 5.67 11.58
N ARG A 60 -18.76 4.95 11.05
CA ARG A 60 -18.79 3.49 10.99
C ARG A 60 -18.59 3.06 9.55
N ALA A 61 -17.66 2.13 9.34
CA ALA A 61 -17.48 1.45 8.07
C ALA A 61 -18.45 0.25 7.96
N SER A 62 -19.11 0.08 6.82
CA SER A 62 -19.88 -1.10 6.46
C SER A 62 -18.96 -2.15 5.84
N GLU A 63 -18.59 -3.16 6.65
CA GLU A 63 -17.84 -4.38 6.29
C GLU A 63 -16.41 -4.23 5.69
N SER A 64 -15.51 -5.09 6.18
CA SER A 64 -14.18 -5.60 5.72
C SER A 64 -13.15 -4.71 5.01
N GLN A 65 -13.50 -3.56 4.43
CA GLN A 65 -12.66 -2.79 3.50
C GLN A 65 -12.06 -1.55 4.18
N ARG A 66 -11.18 -1.78 5.17
CA ARG A 66 -10.54 -0.71 5.96
C ARG A 66 -9.77 0.30 5.09
N MET A 67 -8.98 -0.16 4.11
CA MET A 67 -8.14 0.72 3.28
C MET A 67 -8.94 1.63 2.34
N PRO A 68 -9.94 1.13 1.58
CA PRO A 68 -10.83 1.98 0.79
C PRO A 68 -11.53 3.05 1.63
N CYS A 69 -12.05 2.65 2.81
CA CYS A 69 -12.66 3.60 3.75
C CYS A 69 -11.65 4.67 4.20
N LEU A 70 -10.44 4.27 4.59
CA LEU A 70 -9.39 5.20 5.01
C LEU A 70 -9.01 6.16 3.87
N SER A 71 -8.80 5.66 2.66
CA SER A 71 -8.53 6.48 1.46
C SER A 71 -9.63 7.52 1.24
N ALA A 72 -10.90 7.11 1.32
CA ALA A 72 -12.04 8.01 1.15
C ALA A 72 -12.05 9.12 2.21
N VAL A 73 -11.89 8.78 3.50
CA VAL A 73 -11.87 9.79 4.58
C VAL A 73 -10.67 10.73 4.44
N LEU A 74 -9.47 10.20 4.15
CA LEU A 74 -8.28 11.03 3.96
C LEU A 74 -8.46 11.99 2.78
N THR A 75 -9.08 11.53 1.69
CA THR A 75 -9.41 12.36 0.52
C THR A 75 -10.38 13.49 0.89
N LEU A 76 -11.43 13.16 1.63
CA LEU A 76 -12.41 14.14 2.08
C LEU A 76 -11.84 15.12 3.11
N THR A 77 -10.81 14.75 3.86
CA THR A 77 -10.25 15.58 4.95
C THR A 77 -8.95 16.32 4.60
N ALA A 78 -8.27 15.94 3.51
CA ALA A 78 -6.94 16.43 3.13
C ALA A 78 -6.77 17.95 3.14
N GLU A 79 -7.77 18.67 2.63
CA GLU A 79 -7.75 20.14 2.50
C GLU A 79 -8.68 20.85 3.50
N ARG A 80 -9.16 20.12 4.51
CA ARG A 80 -10.20 20.59 5.44
C ARG A 80 -9.71 20.76 6.88
N ASP A 81 -8.41 20.63 7.11
CA ASP A 81 -7.78 20.73 8.44
C ASP A 81 -8.45 19.81 9.48
N LEU A 82 -8.86 18.63 9.03
CA LEU A 82 -9.48 17.60 9.84
C LEU A 82 -8.51 16.43 10.00
N ALA A 83 -8.15 16.13 11.24
CA ALA A 83 -7.43 14.91 11.57
C ALA A 83 -8.38 13.70 11.58
N VAL A 84 -7.85 12.56 11.14
CA VAL A 84 -8.54 11.28 11.10
C VAL A 84 -7.89 10.37 12.12
N LEU A 85 -8.69 9.79 13.01
CA LEU A 85 -8.24 8.73 13.91
C LEU A 85 -8.87 7.43 13.44
N ASP A 86 -8.05 6.43 13.16
CA ASP A 86 -8.52 5.06 13.12
C ASP A 86 -8.56 4.51 14.56
N VAL A 87 -9.77 4.31 15.05
CA VAL A 87 -10.05 3.85 16.42
C VAL A 87 -9.50 2.45 16.66
N GLY A 88 -9.57 1.56 15.66
CA GLY A 88 -9.17 0.16 15.80
C GLY A 88 -7.66 -0.01 15.92
N SER A 89 -6.89 0.74 15.13
CA SER A 89 -5.42 0.71 15.16
C SER A 89 -4.79 1.78 16.07
N ARG A 90 -5.60 2.69 16.64
CA ARG A 90 -5.15 3.88 17.38
C ARG A 90 -4.15 4.74 16.60
N ARG A 91 -4.30 4.82 15.29
CA ARG A 91 -3.44 5.62 14.41
C ARG A 91 -4.08 6.96 14.08
N LEU A 92 -3.29 8.02 14.24
CA LEU A 92 -3.68 9.39 13.93
C LEU A 92 -3.06 9.83 12.60
N TYR A 93 -3.92 10.26 11.68
CA TYR A 93 -3.53 10.87 10.42
C TYR A 93 -3.83 12.37 10.49
N ASN A 94 -2.80 13.16 10.73
CA ASN A 94 -2.92 14.61 10.83
C ASN A 94 -2.49 15.28 9.51
N PRO A 95 -3.39 15.95 8.77
CA PRO A 95 -3.05 16.58 7.50
C PRO A 95 -2.05 17.73 7.67
N ARG A 96 -1.86 18.29 8.88
CA ARG A 96 -0.87 19.35 9.13
C ARG A 96 0.58 18.88 9.03
N ARG A 97 0.83 17.56 9.12
CA ARG A 97 2.17 16.95 8.99
C ARG A 97 2.35 16.24 7.64
N ARG A 98 1.56 16.61 6.63
CA ARG A 98 1.50 15.92 5.34
C ARG A 98 2.54 16.41 4.35
N VAL A 99 3.01 15.49 3.53
CA VAL A 99 3.60 15.78 2.22
C VAL A 99 2.52 15.53 1.16
N ARG A 100 2.24 16.53 0.33
CA ARG A 100 1.20 16.47 -0.72
C ARG A 100 1.67 15.68 -1.94
N LEU A 101 1.83 14.37 -1.78
CA LEU A 101 2.18 13.46 -2.86
C LEU A 101 1.15 12.32 -2.92
N PRO A 102 0.66 11.95 -4.11
CA PRO A 102 -0.12 10.74 -4.26
C PRO A 102 0.72 9.51 -3.88
N VAL A 103 0.09 8.63 -3.12
CA VAL A 103 0.67 7.34 -2.70
C VAL A 103 -0.24 6.24 -3.20
N THR A 104 0.29 5.31 -3.97
CA THR A 104 -0.46 4.17 -4.49
C THR A 104 0.02 2.91 -3.80
N ALA A 105 -0.91 2.10 -3.29
CA ALA A 105 -0.65 0.81 -2.67
C ALA A 105 -1.74 -0.17 -3.11
N GLY A 106 -1.39 -1.10 -3.99
CA GLY A 106 -2.38 -1.92 -4.70
C GLY A 106 -3.40 -1.05 -5.45
N ALA A 107 -4.68 -1.39 -5.32
CA ALA A 107 -5.77 -0.61 -5.90
C ALA A 107 -6.05 0.74 -5.22
N ASN A 108 -5.41 1.04 -4.08
CA ASN A 108 -5.72 2.22 -3.28
C ASN A 108 -4.76 3.37 -3.60
N THR A 109 -5.32 4.58 -3.76
CA THR A 109 -4.53 5.82 -3.83
C THR A 109 -4.88 6.71 -2.64
N LEU A 110 -3.86 7.21 -1.93
CA LEU A 110 -4.00 8.16 -0.85
C LEU A 110 -3.56 9.56 -1.32
N PRO A 111 -4.25 10.63 -0.87
CA PRO A 111 -4.04 11.99 -1.36
C PRO A 111 -2.74 12.65 -0.88
N TYR A 112 -2.15 12.12 0.20
CA TYR A 112 -0.94 12.65 0.80
C TYR A 112 -0.22 11.56 1.60
N LEU A 113 1.04 11.81 1.91
CA LEU A 113 1.87 10.96 2.78
C LEU A 113 2.08 11.62 4.14
N THR A 114 2.04 10.82 5.20
CA THR A 114 2.59 11.14 6.53
C THR A 114 3.41 9.93 6.98
N GLU A 115 4.30 10.08 7.96
CA GLU A 115 5.00 8.93 8.53
C GLU A 115 4.03 7.85 9.03
N ALA A 116 2.91 8.24 9.66
CA ALA A 116 1.90 7.29 10.13
C ALA A 116 1.25 6.48 8.98
N ILE A 117 1.03 7.11 7.82
CA ILE A 117 0.53 6.43 6.61
C ILE A 117 1.62 5.49 6.07
N LEU A 118 2.87 5.97 5.98
CA LEU A 118 3.97 5.16 5.45
C LEU A 118 4.17 3.90 6.29
N ASP A 119 4.19 4.04 7.60
CA ASP A 119 4.32 2.96 8.57
C ASP A 119 3.25 1.89 8.40
N GLU A 120 2.01 2.33 8.22
CA GLU A 120 0.89 1.44 8.00
C GLU A 120 1.02 0.68 6.68
N LEU A 121 1.32 1.38 5.59
CA LEU A 121 1.43 0.76 4.26
C LEU A 121 2.60 -0.23 4.20
N LEU A 122 3.71 0.06 4.87
CA LEU A 122 4.85 -0.85 4.95
C LEU A 122 4.60 -2.04 5.89
N SER A 123 3.72 -1.91 6.89
CA SER A 123 3.39 -3.00 7.82
C SER A 123 2.25 -3.89 7.32
N ALA A 124 1.39 -3.37 6.45
CA ALA A 124 0.29 -4.12 5.87
C ALA A 124 0.81 -5.27 5.00
N PRO A 125 0.06 -6.40 4.90
CA PRO A 125 0.30 -7.37 3.86
C PRO A 125 0.22 -6.70 2.48
N PRO A 126 1.15 -6.99 1.56
CA PRO A 126 1.09 -6.45 0.21
C PRO A 126 -0.17 -6.93 -0.51
N ASP A 127 -0.71 -6.10 -1.40
CA ASP A 127 -1.81 -6.50 -2.27
C ASP A 127 -1.31 -7.61 -3.23
N PRO A 128 -2.01 -8.74 -3.33
CA PRO A 128 -1.57 -9.86 -4.16
C PRO A 128 -1.57 -9.53 -5.66
N ALA A 129 -2.38 -8.57 -6.11
CA ALA A 129 -2.42 -8.14 -7.51
C ALA A 129 -1.34 -7.12 -7.84
N ASP A 130 -1.06 -6.18 -6.93
CA ASP A 130 0.06 -5.24 -7.06
C ASP A 130 0.74 -5.01 -5.70
N PRO A 131 1.82 -5.75 -5.39
CA PRO A 131 2.46 -5.71 -4.08
C PRO A 131 3.29 -4.44 -3.86
N ALA A 132 3.30 -3.51 -4.81
CA ALA A 132 4.10 -2.31 -4.73
C ALA A 132 3.40 -1.16 -4.00
N LEU A 133 4.19 -0.46 -3.20
CA LEU A 133 3.91 0.88 -2.69
C LEU A 133 4.69 1.88 -3.53
N THR A 134 4.01 2.85 -4.13
CA THR A 134 4.62 3.89 -4.97
C THR A 134 4.27 5.28 -4.45
N VAL A 135 5.28 6.13 -4.27
CA VAL A 135 5.10 7.56 -3.98
C VAL A 135 5.55 8.35 -5.21
N THR A 136 4.64 9.13 -5.78
CA THR A 136 4.83 9.75 -7.09
C THR A 136 4.85 11.27 -6.98
N ARG A 137 5.87 11.93 -7.53
CA ARG A 137 5.91 13.39 -7.75
C ARG A 137 5.45 13.74 -9.15
N THR A 138 6.01 13.04 -10.12
CA THR A 138 5.65 13.09 -11.53
C THR A 138 5.74 11.68 -12.10
N PRO A 139 5.16 11.39 -13.28
CA PRO A 139 5.28 10.07 -13.89
C PRO A 139 6.73 9.60 -14.09
N THR A 140 7.69 10.52 -14.16
CA THR A 140 9.12 10.24 -14.34
C THR A 140 9.97 10.40 -13.07
N ARG A 141 9.34 10.77 -11.94
CA ARG A 141 9.99 10.96 -10.63
C ARG A 141 9.12 10.32 -9.54
N TYR A 142 9.43 9.07 -9.22
CA TYR A 142 8.79 8.30 -8.17
C TYR A 142 9.84 7.55 -7.35
N ILE A 143 9.42 7.10 -6.16
CA ILE A 143 10.07 6.04 -5.41
C ILE A 143 9.04 4.93 -5.17
N ARG A 144 9.47 3.68 -5.36
CA ARG A 144 8.64 2.49 -5.25
C ARG A 144 9.31 1.49 -4.33
N THR A 145 8.52 0.77 -3.56
CA THR A 145 9.00 -0.42 -2.86
C THR A 145 8.04 -1.57 -3.06
N ARG A 146 8.56 -2.80 -3.10
CA ARG A 146 7.78 -4.02 -2.94
C ARG A 146 8.48 -4.97 -1.97
N ARG A 147 7.69 -5.75 -1.25
CA ARG A 147 8.21 -6.83 -0.41
C ARG A 147 8.39 -8.09 -1.25
N LEU A 148 9.58 -8.64 -1.24
CA LEU A 148 9.94 -9.92 -1.86
C LEU A 148 9.72 -11.06 -0.86
N PRO A 149 9.83 -12.33 -1.29
CA PRO A 149 10.02 -13.45 -0.37
C PRO A 149 11.17 -13.19 0.61
N GLU A 150 11.17 -13.89 1.75
CA GLU A 150 12.23 -13.80 2.78
C GLU A 150 12.36 -12.43 3.47
N SER A 151 11.32 -11.59 3.41
CA SER A 151 11.30 -10.25 4.03
C SER A 151 12.29 -9.24 3.43
N VAL A 152 12.87 -9.55 2.28
CA VAL A 152 13.68 -8.60 1.51
C VAL A 152 12.76 -7.56 0.88
N HIS A 153 13.17 -6.30 0.91
CA HIS A 153 12.52 -5.20 0.24
C HIS A 153 13.34 -4.80 -0.98
N GLU A 154 12.65 -4.64 -2.10
CA GLU A 154 13.19 -3.96 -3.26
C GLU A 154 12.70 -2.51 -3.23
N LEU A 155 13.63 -1.58 -3.33
CA LEU A 155 13.39 -0.15 -3.52
C LEU A 155 13.86 0.25 -4.90
N GLU A 156 13.05 1.03 -5.59
CA GLU A 156 13.35 1.57 -6.90
C GLU A 156 13.04 3.06 -6.93
N HIS A 157 13.89 3.84 -7.60
CA HIS A 157 13.54 5.23 -7.89
C HIS A 157 13.94 5.63 -9.30
N ARG A 158 13.23 6.62 -9.84
CA ARG A 158 13.50 7.18 -11.16
C ARG A 158 13.99 8.61 -11.08
N ARG A 159 15.07 8.93 -11.78
CA ARG A 159 15.61 10.30 -11.93
C ARG A 159 16.14 10.51 -13.34
N GLY A 160 15.59 11.49 -14.05
CA GLY A 160 16.09 11.88 -15.37
C GLY A 160 16.05 10.75 -16.41
N GLY A 161 15.06 9.85 -16.32
CA GLY A 161 14.94 8.69 -17.22
C GLY A 161 15.66 7.43 -16.74
N ALA A 162 16.71 7.55 -15.91
CA ALA A 162 17.43 6.43 -15.34
C ALA A 162 16.70 5.81 -14.14
N LEU A 163 16.78 4.48 -14.04
CA LEU A 163 16.23 3.68 -12.95
C LEU A 163 17.37 3.22 -12.04
N PHE A 164 17.12 3.25 -10.74
CA PHE A 164 18.05 2.81 -9.71
C PHE A 164 17.33 1.88 -8.74
N ARG A 165 18.06 0.90 -8.20
CA ARG A 165 17.54 -0.12 -7.30
C ARG A 165 18.41 -0.29 -6.06
N LEU A 166 17.76 -0.65 -4.95
CA LEU A 166 18.36 -1.13 -3.72
C LEU A 166 17.59 -2.37 -3.25
N LEU A 167 18.30 -3.43 -2.89
CA LEU A 167 17.75 -4.56 -2.16
C LEU A 167 18.19 -4.46 -0.69
N THR A 168 17.26 -4.61 0.24
CA THR A 168 17.57 -4.55 1.67
C THR A 168 16.57 -5.37 2.48
N ASP A 169 17.04 -6.06 3.50
CA ASP A 169 16.22 -6.73 4.52
C ASP A 169 15.85 -5.79 5.68
N ASN A 170 16.29 -4.53 5.66
CA ASN A 170 16.08 -3.56 6.73
C ASN A 170 14.82 -2.70 6.48
N PRO A 171 13.69 -2.96 7.15
CA PRO A 171 12.45 -2.19 6.95
C PRO A 171 12.55 -0.74 7.44
N ASP A 172 13.41 -0.44 8.42
CA ASP A 172 13.62 0.93 8.89
C ASP A 172 14.38 1.75 7.86
N LEU A 173 15.34 1.13 7.16
CA LEU A 173 16.01 1.74 6.01
C LEU A 173 15.00 2.06 4.91
N VAL A 174 14.07 1.14 4.60
CA VAL A 174 13.02 1.36 3.60
C VAL A 174 12.14 2.55 3.96
N ARG A 175 11.63 2.57 5.19
CA ARG A 175 10.81 3.66 5.72
C ARG A 175 11.55 4.99 5.64
N ARG A 176 12.77 5.05 6.16
CA ARG A 176 13.59 6.27 6.18
C ARG A 176 13.88 6.77 4.77
N THR A 177 14.18 5.87 3.85
CA THR A 177 14.46 6.20 2.44
C THR A 177 13.25 6.83 1.76
N ILE A 178 12.08 6.19 1.85
CA ILE A 178 10.84 6.70 1.24
C ILE A 178 10.45 8.04 1.86
N TRP A 179 10.53 8.16 3.19
CA TRP A 179 10.20 9.42 3.87
C TRP A 179 11.16 10.55 3.48
N SER A 180 12.47 10.29 3.52
CA SER A 180 13.50 11.27 3.12
C SER A 180 13.30 11.71 1.66
N TRP A 181 12.96 10.79 0.76
CA TRP A 181 12.60 11.11 -0.62
C TRP A 181 11.34 12.00 -0.70
N ALA A 182 10.33 11.71 0.12
CA ALA A 182 9.09 12.47 0.16
C ALA A 182 9.27 13.89 0.71
N VAL A 183 10.19 14.12 1.66
CA VAL A 183 10.46 15.46 2.20
C VAL A 183 11.62 16.19 1.50
N GLU A 184 12.22 15.59 0.46
CA GLU A 184 13.39 16.10 -0.27
C GLU A 184 14.65 16.29 0.60
N ASP A 185 14.80 15.45 1.62
CA ASP A 185 16.05 15.35 2.38
C ASP A 185 17.12 14.67 1.50
N PRO A 186 18.30 15.26 1.28
CA PRO A 186 19.35 14.67 0.43
C PRO A 186 19.90 13.33 0.95
N TRP A 187 19.68 12.99 2.23
CA TRP A 187 20.20 11.77 2.85
C TRP A 187 19.92 10.50 2.06
N TRP A 188 18.72 10.35 1.45
CA TRP A 188 18.39 9.14 0.70
C TRP A 188 19.25 8.96 -0.56
N GLN A 189 19.84 10.02 -1.11
CA GLN A 189 20.77 9.93 -2.24
C GLN A 189 22.20 9.72 -1.76
N GLU A 190 22.60 10.45 -0.73
CA GLU A 190 24.00 10.50 -0.29
C GLU A 190 24.42 9.29 0.54
N ALA A 191 23.51 8.75 1.35
CA ALA A 191 23.80 7.66 2.29
C ALA A 191 23.54 6.27 1.70
N ILE A 192 22.95 6.18 0.51
CA ILE A 192 22.53 4.91 -0.09
C ILE A 192 23.34 4.65 -1.36
N ALA A 193 23.97 3.48 -1.41
CA ALA A 193 24.71 2.99 -2.57
C ALA A 193 23.76 2.42 -3.63
N TRP A 194 22.98 3.30 -4.28
CA TRP A 194 22.05 2.95 -5.35
C TRP A 194 22.75 2.24 -6.51
N GLN A 195 22.17 1.12 -6.96
CA GLN A 195 22.66 0.40 -8.13
C GLN A 195 21.87 0.84 -9.37
N PRO A 196 22.53 1.18 -10.49
CA PRO A 196 21.85 1.38 -11.75
C PRO A 196 21.07 0.12 -12.13
N ALA A 197 19.84 0.29 -12.59
CA ALA A 197 18.98 -0.81 -13.03
C ALA A 197 18.45 -0.54 -14.44
N THR A 198 18.29 -1.60 -15.20
CA THR A 198 17.55 -1.56 -16.46
C THR A 198 16.08 -1.83 -16.16
N GLU A 199 15.16 -1.18 -16.89
CA GLU A 199 13.75 -1.55 -16.77
C GLU A 199 13.60 -3.05 -17.09
N PRO A 200 12.89 -3.82 -16.25
CA PRO A 200 12.50 -5.15 -16.65
C PRO A 200 11.65 -5.00 -17.91
N THR A 201 12.06 -5.64 -19.00
CA THR A 201 11.25 -5.69 -20.22
C THR A 201 9.86 -6.20 -19.82
N THR A 202 8.83 -5.42 -20.14
CA THR A 202 7.43 -5.59 -19.71
C THR A 202 6.74 -6.90 -20.16
N HIS A 203 7.50 -7.91 -20.62
CA HIS A 203 6.99 -9.24 -20.95
C HIS A 203 6.88 -10.21 -19.76
N SER A 204 7.23 -9.79 -18.54
CA SER A 204 7.24 -10.69 -17.38
C SER A 204 5.85 -10.93 -16.76
N THR A 205 4.90 -9.98 -16.85
CA THR A 205 3.53 -10.19 -16.34
C THR A 205 2.71 -11.10 -17.26
N ASP A 206 2.92 -11.01 -18.58
CA ASP A 206 2.37 -11.98 -19.53
C ASP A 206 2.98 -13.37 -19.30
N SER A 207 4.25 -13.47 -18.91
CA SER A 207 4.89 -14.75 -18.61
C SER A 207 4.28 -15.41 -17.37
N VAL A 208 4.11 -14.71 -16.25
CA VAL A 208 3.53 -15.30 -15.03
C VAL A 208 2.03 -15.60 -15.22
N ALA A 209 1.27 -14.71 -15.85
CA ALA A 209 -0.13 -14.94 -16.15
C ALA A 209 -0.32 -16.08 -17.17
N SER A 210 0.55 -16.19 -18.17
CA SER A 210 0.58 -17.30 -19.14
C SER A 210 0.96 -18.62 -18.48
N VAL A 211 1.96 -18.63 -17.58
CA VAL A 211 2.34 -19.83 -16.84
C VAL A 211 1.21 -20.28 -15.90
N LEU A 212 0.54 -19.34 -15.21
CA LEU A 212 -0.62 -19.65 -14.38
C LEU A 212 -1.84 -20.10 -15.21
N ALA A 213 -2.04 -19.55 -16.41
CA ALA A 213 -3.08 -20.00 -17.32
C ALA A 213 -2.79 -21.42 -17.83
N GLU A 214 -1.53 -21.72 -18.16
CA GLU A 214 -1.13 -23.04 -18.62
C GLU A 214 -1.20 -24.09 -17.50
N LEU A 215 -0.81 -23.75 -16.26
CA LEU A 215 -0.97 -24.62 -15.10
C LEU A 215 -2.46 -24.95 -14.83
N ARG A 216 -3.36 -23.97 -14.95
CA ARG A 216 -4.80 -24.20 -14.81
C ARG A 216 -5.37 -25.06 -15.93
N ARG A 217 -4.86 -24.89 -17.16
CA ARG A 217 -5.22 -25.72 -18.30
C ARG A 217 -4.78 -27.17 -18.09
N LEU A 218 -3.53 -27.38 -17.68
CA LEU A 218 -3.00 -28.70 -17.35
C LEU A 218 -3.76 -29.34 -16.18
N GLU A 219 -4.12 -28.59 -15.15
CA GLU A 219 -4.95 -29.10 -14.04
C GLU A 219 -6.34 -29.56 -14.52
N ALA A 220 -6.95 -28.82 -15.45
CA ALA A 220 -8.23 -29.19 -16.04
C ALA A 220 -8.13 -30.43 -16.93
N GLU A 221 -7.10 -30.51 -17.77
CA GLU A 221 -6.82 -31.69 -18.61
C GLU A 221 -6.54 -32.92 -17.73
N THR A 222 -5.83 -32.76 -16.60
CA THR A 222 -5.48 -33.84 -15.66
C THR A 222 -6.69 -34.38 -14.88
N ARG A 223 -7.71 -33.54 -14.61
CA ARG A 223 -8.97 -33.98 -13.95
C ARG A 223 -9.83 -34.90 -14.83
N GLU A 224 -9.65 -34.86 -16.15
CA GLU A 224 -10.42 -35.65 -17.11
C GLU A 224 -9.74 -36.98 -17.48
N LEU A 225 -8.52 -37.23 -17.00
CA LEU A 225 -7.76 -38.44 -17.31
C LEU A 225 -8.17 -39.63 -16.42
N PRO A 226 -8.44 -40.82 -16.99
CA PRO A 226 -8.61 -42.02 -16.20
C PRO A 226 -7.31 -42.39 -15.47
N ALA A 227 -7.43 -42.96 -14.27
CA ALA A 227 -6.35 -43.11 -13.28
C ALA A 227 -5.03 -43.75 -13.76
N PHE A 228 -5.03 -44.44 -14.90
CA PHE A 228 -3.81 -45.04 -15.48
C PHE A 228 -2.96 -44.07 -16.32
N GLN A 229 -3.46 -42.88 -16.67
CA GLN A 229 -2.71 -41.83 -17.40
C GLN A 229 -2.15 -40.72 -16.48
N LEU A 230 -2.51 -40.74 -15.19
CA LEU A 230 -1.96 -39.83 -14.17
C LEU A 230 -0.48 -40.09 -13.87
N LEU A 231 -0.02 -41.34 -14.00
CA LEU A 231 1.38 -41.68 -13.75
C LEU A 231 2.32 -41.08 -14.80
N ASP A 232 1.88 -41.09 -16.07
CA ASP A 232 2.67 -40.60 -17.21
C ASP A 232 2.75 -39.06 -17.23
N THR A 233 1.66 -38.40 -16.82
CA THR A 233 1.64 -36.93 -16.64
C THR A 233 2.49 -36.47 -15.47
N MET A 234 2.48 -37.17 -14.33
CA MET A 234 3.40 -36.88 -13.21
C MET A 234 4.86 -37.04 -13.63
N GLN A 235 5.19 -38.07 -14.41
CA GLN A 235 6.57 -38.30 -14.86
C GLN A 235 7.05 -37.24 -15.86
N ASN A 236 6.15 -36.71 -16.70
CA ASN A 236 6.44 -35.56 -17.55
C ASN A 236 6.62 -34.26 -16.76
N LEU A 237 5.89 -34.09 -15.66
CA LEU A 237 6.01 -32.92 -14.78
C LEU A 237 7.34 -32.92 -14.00
N ASP A 238 7.79 -34.11 -13.56
CA ASP A 238 9.12 -34.29 -12.96
C ASP A 238 10.22 -34.00 -13.98
N ASN A 239 10.11 -34.49 -15.22
CA ASN A 239 11.09 -34.20 -16.27
C ASN A 239 11.15 -32.70 -16.62
N LEU A 240 10.02 -32.01 -16.61
CA LEU A 240 9.95 -30.58 -16.92
C LEU A 240 10.51 -29.72 -15.77
N THR A 241 10.27 -30.13 -14.52
CA THR A 241 10.85 -29.52 -13.32
C THR A 241 12.37 -29.70 -13.30
N GLN A 242 12.85 -30.91 -13.64
CA GLN A 242 14.27 -31.22 -13.73
C GLN A 242 14.96 -30.42 -14.84
N SER A 243 14.32 -30.30 -16.02
CA SER A 243 14.87 -29.52 -17.14
C SER A 243 14.94 -28.00 -16.87
N ILE A 244 14.10 -27.48 -15.98
CA ILE A 244 14.17 -26.08 -15.52
C ILE A 244 15.33 -25.92 -14.54
N LEU A 245 15.53 -26.86 -13.62
CA LEU A 245 16.64 -26.85 -12.66
C LEU A 245 18.00 -26.99 -13.37
N ASP A 246 18.12 -27.90 -14.33
CA ASP A 246 19.37 -28.09 -15.10
C ASP A 246 19.74 -26.86 -15.95
N ARG A 247 18.74 -26.08 -16.40
CA ARG A 247 18.98 -24.81 -17.12
C ARG A 247 19.50 -23.69 -16.23
N VAL A 248 19.24 -23.74 -14.93
CA VAL A 248 19.74 -22.77 -13.95
C VAL A 248 21.21 -23.08 -13.59
N ASP A 249 21.60 -24.35 -13.64
CA ASP A 249 22.99 -24.78 -13.40
C ASP A 249 23.91 -24.52 -14.61
N ASP A 250 23.42 -24.66 -15.86
CA ASP A 250 24.22 -24.40 -17.08
C ASP A 250 24.59 -22.91 -17.29
N ASP A 251 23.80 -21.96 -16.75
CA ASP A 251 24.13 -20.52 -16.76
C ASP A 251 25.18 -20.14 -15.68
N SER A 252 25.56 -21.09 -14.81
CA SER A 252 26.53 -20.88 -13.72
C SER A 252 27.98 -21.20 -14.08
N ASP A 253 28.23 -21.93 -15.18
CA ASP A 253 29.56 -22.43 -15.57
C ASP A 253 30.14 -21.76 -16.84
N GLY A 254 29.57 -20.62 -17.24
CA GLY A 254 29.82 -20.02 -18.56
C GLY A 254 30.27 -18.56 -18.58
N CYS A 255 31.36 -18.17 -17.90
CA CYS A 255 32.37 -17.31 -18.54
C CYS A 255 33.68 -17.16 -17.73
N PRO A 256 34.84 -17.08 -18.43
CA PRO A 256 36.20 -16.98 -17.89
C PRO A 256 36.55 -15.62 -17.26
#